data_AF-A0AAN8F1G2-F1
#
_entry.id   AF-A0AAN8F1G2-F1
#
_cell.length_a   1.000
_cell.length_b   1.000
_cell.length_c   1.000
_cell.angle_alpha   90.00
_cell.angle_beta   90.00
_cell.angle_gamma   90.00
#
_symmetry.space_group_name_H-M   'P 1'
#
loop_
_entity.id
_entity.type
_entity.pdbx_description
1 polymer ?
#
loop_
_entity_poly.entity_id
_entity_poly.type
_entity_poly.pdbx_seq_one_letter_code
_entity_poly.pdbx_strand_id
1 'polypeptide(L)'
;MREFFSNGAGRSGAFLALDANLELMKKTGQLDVYEYAKTLVNSRQHLIDSVDQYQFIYEALAEAVMCNVQPIQMHQLKNRSSMYKAKKNRELMESQDNHENKLLLHLTHPLRIGDCAGGHRLENRGKNRDVMVVPPDHARPYLQTLHGESKDYTYINAVEVDGFTRKAEFIVTEWPKQSTIDSFWTLIYDHSCHTVVNLSNQGNPRHYPTFIHNKGKANYGPFIVEVLNYHQYPAMTSHMVKVMKRMCSPGSSPRGKKRSTRPELTLRQEKTERNGVPAGESFRLKPEYRGRLRGVDGDTDCRSVTPVPTHNYTSTGKRLHPPRRRLSRSADTVHDRDPFSETFMISDIMSNAATNQQVDTEVRICCVIQVRMWPIENKVPLSTAGLMDVIKMARSWRRRAPDRPESKPTIVMSHNGVSRVGVYIGANICIDQMDTDHEVDVFHAVKMMRINRPQLIDMK
;
A
#
# COMPACT_ATOMS: atom_id res chain seq x y z
N MET A 1 -8.54 -22.68 -32.36
CA MET A 1 -7.49 -21.83 -31.79
C MET A 1 -7.42 -20.58 -32.67
N ARG A 2 -8.08 -19.47 -32.29
CA ARG A 2 -8.04 -18.23 -33.08
C ARG A 2 -6.82 -17.45 -32.65
N GLU A 3 -5.79 -17.46 -33.49
CA GLU A 3 -4.68 -16.51 -33.38
C GLU A 3 -5.25 -15.11 -33.59
N PHE A 4 -5.29 -14.30 -32.52
CA PHE A 4 -5.63 -12.88 -32.61
C PHE A 4 -4.42 -12.14 -33.18
N PHE A 5 -4.30 -12.10 -34.50
CA PHE A 5 -3.44 -11.11 -35.14
C PHE A 5 -4.04 -9.71 -34.89
N SER A 6 -3.27 -8.81 -34.27
CA SER A 6 -3.60 -7.38 -34.20
C SER A 6 -3.61 -6.83 -35.62
N ASN A 7 -4.79 -6.56 -36.18
CA ASN A 7 -5.00 -6.13 -37.56
C ASN A 7 -4.70 -4.63 -37.80
N GLY A 8 -4.06 -3.96 -36.83
CA GLY A 8 -3.85 -2.51 -36.84
C GLY A 8 -5.16 -1.71 -36.82
N ALA A 9 -6.25 -2.32 -36.33
CA ALA A 9 -7.58 -1.75 -36.22
C ALA A 9 -8.13 -1.94 -34.79
N GLY A 10 -9.30 -1.38 -34.49
CA GLY A 10 -9.90 -1.37 -33.15
C GLY A 10 -9.12 -0.55 -32.12
N ARG A 11 -8.09 -1.13 -31.50
CA ARG A 11 -7.25 -0.44 -30.49
C ARG A 11 -6.50 0.74 -31.09
N SER A 12 -5.96 0.58 -32.30
CA SER A 12 -5.25 1.63 -33.01
C SER A 12 -6.16 2.80 -33.36
N GLY A 13 -7.40 2.53 -33.80
CA GLY A 13 -8.36 3.60 -34.11
C GLY A 13 -8.86 4.31 -32.86
N ALA A 14 -9.12 3.58 -31.77
CA ALA A 14 -9.46 4.20 -30.49
C ALA A 14 -8.34 5.12 -29.96
N PHE A 15 -7.08 4.69 -30.06
CA PHE A 15 -5.93 5.51 -29.70
C PHE A 15 -5.82 6.77 -30.56
N LEU A 16 -5.91 6.64 -31.90
CA LEU A 16 -5.84 7.79 -32.81
C LEU A 16 -6.99 8.77 -32.60
N ALA A 17 -8.20 8.27 -32.37
CA ALA A 17 -9.37 9.12 -32.09
C ALA A 17 -9.20 9.89 -30.79
N LEU A 18 -8.66 9.24 -29.75
CA LEU A 18 -8.36 9.87 -28.47
C LEU A 18 -7.30 10.97 -28.63
N ASP A 19 -6.17 10.66 -29.27
CA ASP A 19 -5.06 11.61 -29.48
C ASP A 19 -5.50 12.85 -30.25
N ALA A 20 -6.21 12.66 -31.37
CA ALA A 20 -6.71 13.76 -32.19
C ALA A 20 -7.71 14.65 -31.44
N ASN A 21 -8.57 14.06 -30.62
CA ASN A 21 -9.52 14.82 -29.79
C ASN A 21 -8.82 15.56 -28.64
N LEU A 22 -7.80 14.97 -28.01
CA LEU A 22 -7.00 15.65 -26.98
C LEU A 22 -6.24 16.85 -27.56
N GLU A 23 -5.73 16.74 -28.79
CA GLU A 23 -5.10 17.87 -29.48
C GLU A 23 -6.12 18.96 -29.86
N LEU A 24 -7.30 18.57 -30.38
CA LEU A 24 -8.38 19.49 -30.70
C LEU A 24 -8.82 20.27 -29.45
N MET A 25 -8.99 19.57 -28.33
CA MET A 25 -9.35 20.16 -27.03
C MET A 25 -8.32 21.19 -26.59
N LYS A 26 -7.02 20.88 -26.69
CA LYS A 26 -5.94 21.82 -26.35
C LYS A 26 -5.97 23.10 -27.20
N LYS A 27 -6.35 22.99 -28.48
CA LYS A 27 -6.36 24.12 -29.43
C LYS A 27 -7.64 24.95 -29.40
N THR A 28 -8.80 24.31 -29.20
CA THR A 28 -10.12 24.93 -29.42
C THR A 28 -11.04 24.87 -28.21
N GLY A 29 -10.72 24.06 -27.20
CA GLY A 29 -11.61 23.76 -26.07
C GLY A 29 -12.82 22.88 -26.44
N GLN A 30 -12.83 22.28 -27.62
CA GLN A 30 -13.93 21.44 -28.12
C GLN A 30 -13.48 19.99 -28.36
N LEU A 31 -14.45 19.09 -28.40
CA LEU A 31 -14.28 17.67 -28.73
C LEU A 31 -15.21 17.32 -29.90
N ASP A 32 -14.75 16.50 -30.83
CA ASP A 32 -15.56 15.98 -31.94
C ASP A 32 -15.23 14.50 -32.21
N VAL A 33 -15.70 13.65 -31.31
CA VAL A 33 -15.47 12.20 -31.38
C VAL A 33 -16.05 11.59 -32.66
N TYR A 34 -17.20 12.08 -33.11
CA TYR A 34 -17.90 11.54 -34.27
C TYR A 34 -17.15 11.83 -35.56
N GLU A 35 -16.77 13.08 -35.82
CA GLU A 35 -16.12 13.42 -37.09
C GLU A 35 -14.72 12.79 -37.19
N TYR A 36 -13.97 12.70 -36.09
CA TYR A 36 -12.70 11.96 -36.08
C TYR A 36 -12.90 10.46 -36.28
N ALA A 37 -13.88 9.83 -35.63
CA ALA A 37 -14.17 8.41 -35.82
C ALA A 37 -14.57 8.11 -37.27
N LYS A 38 -15.43 8.94 -37.87
CA LYS A 38 -15.84 8.86 -39.27
C LYS A 38 -14.65 9.02 -40.21
N THR A 39 -13.80 10.01 -39.98
CA THR A 39 -12.58 10.25 -40.76
C THR A 39 -11.63 9.05 -40.70
N LEU A 40 -11.44 8.46 -39.52
CA LEU A 40 -10.61 7.26 -39.33
C LEU A 40 -11.19 6.06 -40.07
N VAL A 41 -12.48 5.75 -39.87
CA VAL A 41 -13.13 4.61 -40.53
C VAL A 41 -13.14 4.75 -42.06
N ASN A 42 -13.26 5.97 -42.59
CA ASN A 42 -13.14 6.26 -44.01
C ASN A 42 -11.71 6.07 -44.54
N SER A 43 -10.71 6.37 -43.72
CA SER A 43 -9.30 6.19 -44.07
C SER A 43 -8.89 4.71 -44.07
N ARG A 44 -9.42 3.92 -43.14
CA ARG A 44 -9.24 2.47 -43.07
C ARG A 44 -10.44 1.84 -42.37
N GLN A 45 -11.10 0.92 -43.09
CA GLN A 45 -12.24 0.19 -42.56
C GLN A 45 -11.89 -0.54 -41.25
N HIS A 46 -12.87 -0.61 -40.35
CA HIS A 46 -12.77 -1.27 -39.04
C HIS A 46 -11.78 -0.65 -38.05
N LEU A 47 -11.31 0.60 -38.26
CA LEU A 47 -10.46 1.28 -37.28
C LEU A 47 -11.14 1.44 -35.91
N ILE A 48 -12.44 1.71 -35.88
CA ILE A 48 -13.29 1.64 -34.70
C ILE A 48 -14.46 0.73 -35.06
N ASP A 49 -14.50 -0.46 -34.47
CA ASP A 49 -15.39 -1.54 -34.91
C ASP A 49 -16.34 -2.06 -33.82
N SER A 50 -16.26 -1.52 -32.60
CA SER A 50 -17.14 -1.88 -31.49
C SER A 50 -17.72 -0.66 -30.78
N VAL A 51 -18.96 -0.81 -30.29
CA VAL A 51 -19.60 0.15 -29.39
C VAL A 51 -18.74 0.36 -28.13
N ASP A 52 -18.11 -0.70 -27.61
CA ASP A 52 -17.26 -0.62 -26.42
C ASP A 52 -16.04 0.27 -26.67
N GLN A 53 -15.45 0.21 -27.86
CA GLN A 53 -14.32 1.08 -28.23
C GLN A 53 -14.77 2.54 -28.36
N TYR A 54 -15.93 2.76 -28.98
CA TYR A 54 -16.49 4.09 -29.14
C TYR A 54 -16.86 4.73 -27.78
N GLN A 55 -17.48 3.94 -26.89
CA GLN A 55 -17.75 4.33 -25.51
C GLN A 55 -16.46 4.62 -24.73
N PHE A 56 -15.45 3.77 -24.85
CA PHE A 56 -14.15 3.97 -24.20
C PHE A 56 -13.49 5.30 -24.59
N ILE A 57 -13.60 5.73 -25.86
CA ILE A 57 -13.08 7.04 -26.29
C ILE A 57 -13.76 8.18 -25.52
N TYR A 58 -15.09 8.14 -25.37
CA TYR A 58 -15.81 9.14 -24.56
C TYR A 58 -15.41 9.11 -23.08
N GLU A 59 -15.28 7.92 -22.50
CA GLU A 59 -14.89 7.76 -21.09
C GLU A 59 -13.47 8.31 -20.85
N ALA A 60 -12.52 7.99 -21.73
CA ALA A 60 -11.14 8.46 -21.64
C ALA A 60 -11.03 9.99 -21.83
N LEU A 61 -11.79 10.57 -22.77
CA LEU A 61 -11.84 12.02 -22.95
C LEU A 61 -12.50 12.73 -21.78
N ALA A 62 -13.61 12.20 -21.27
CA ALA A 62 -14.28 12.74 -20.08
C ALA A 62 -13.34 12.73 -18.88
N GLU A 63 -12.60 11.64 -18.68
CA GLU A 63 -11.55 11.55 -17.66
C GLU A 63 -10.48 12.62 -17.84
N ALA A 64 -9.95 12.80 -19.05
CA ALA A 64 -8.91 13.79 -19.34
C ALA A 64 -9.39 15.22 -19.04
N VAL A 65 -10.64 15.55 -19.42
CA VAL A 65 -11.28 16.84 -19.14
C VAL A 65 -11.47 17.06 -17.64
N MET A 66 -11.92 16.03 -16.91
CA MET A 66 -12.17 16.11 -15.47
C MET A 66 -10.89 16.24 -14.65
N CYS A 67 -9.84 15.49 -15.02
CA CYS A 67 -8.57 15.55 -14.29
C CYS A 67 -7.93 16.91 -14.50
N ASN A 68 -7.66 17.30 -15.76
CA ASN A 68 -6.96 18.53 -16.16
C ASN A 68 -5.83 18.99 -15.20
N VAL A 69 -5.18 18.04 -14.52
CA VAL A 69 -4.06 18.28 -13.62
C VAL A 69 -2.82 18.28 -14.48
N GLN A 70 -2.12 19.40 -14.50
CA GLN A 70 -0.86 19.51 -15.21
C GLN A 70 0.29 19.09 -14.28
N PRO A 71 1.25 18.29 -14.77
CA PRO A 71 2.46 17.98 -14.03
C PRO A 71 3.18 19.25 -13.57
N ILE A 72 3.72 19.21 -12.35
CA ILE A 72 4.49 20.30 -11.76
C ILE A 72 5.95 20.15 -12.19
N GLN A 73 6.47 21.15 -12.89
CA GLN A 73 7.88 21.19 -13.27
C GLN A 73 8.78 21.30 -12.02
N MET A 74 9.94 20.65 -12.04
CA MET A 74 10.84 20.55 -10.86
C MET A 74 11.18 21.89 -10.20
N HIS A 75 11.44 22.92 -11.01
CA HIS A 75 11.77 24.27 -10.52
C HIS A 75 10.60 24.94 -9.78
N GLN A 76 9.36 24.49 -9.99
CA GLN A 76 8.15 25.04 -9.39
C GLN A 76 7.79 24.40 -8.05
N LEU A 77 8.37 23.24 -7.71
CA LEU A 77 8.01 22.49 -6.50
C LEU A 77 8.22 23.27 -5.21
N LYS A 78 9.33 24.02 -5.12
CA LYS A 78 9.60 24.88 -3.96
C LYS A 78 8.51 25.92 -3.77
N ASN A 79 8.04 26.52 -4.86
CA ASN A 79 6.96 27.49 -4.83
C ASN A 79 5.65 26.82 -4.42
N ARG A 80 5.29 25.67 -5.01
CA ARG A 80 4.10 24.90 -4.62
C ARG A 80 4.10 24.55 -3.13
N SER A 81 5.21 24.03 -2.60
CA SER A 81 5.34 23.71 -1.17
C SER A 81 5.17 24.93 -0.25
N SER A 82 5.63 26.11 -0.70
CA SER A 82 5.45 27.35 0.06
C SER A 82 3.99 27.82 0.12
N MET A 83 3.16 27.48 -0.88
CA MET A 83 1.74 27.88 -0.92
C MET A 83 0.96 27.25 0.23
N TYR A 84 1.27 26.01 0.62
CA TYR A 84 0.66 25.34 1.78
C TYR A 84 1.01 26.00 3.12
N LYS A 85 2.11 26.76 3.20
CA LYS A 85 2.53 27.49 4.42
C LYS A 85 1.94 28.89 4.50
N ALA A 86 1.70 29.52 3.35
CA ALA A 86 1.21 30.89 3.29
C ALA A 86 -0.30 30.95 3.58
N LYS A 87 -0.70 31.63 4.67
CA LYS A 87 -2.10 31.75 5.09
C LYS A 87 -3.04 32.20 3.96
N LYS A 88 -2.59 33.14 3.10
CA LYS A 88 -3.35 33.67 1.96
C LYS A 88 -3.72 32.59 0.93
N ASN A 89 -2.84 31.61 0.72
CA ASN A 89 -3.02 30.60 -0.31
C ASN A 89 -3.60 29.29 0.26
N ARG A 90 -3.71 29.18 1.58
CA ARG A 90 -4.13 27.95 2.25
C ARG A 90 -5.54 27.51 1.83
N GLU A 91 -6.50 28.43 1.80
CA GLU A 91 -7.87 28.12 1.36
C GLU A 91 -7.93 27.65 -0.10
N LEU A 92 -7.13 28.26 -0.97
CA LEU A 92 -7.01 27.84 -2.37
C LEU A 92 -6.43 26.42 -2.47
N MET A 93 -5.35 26.13 -1.74
CA MET A 93 -4.74 24.79 -1.73
C MET A 93 -5.71 23.75 -1.16
N GLU A 94 -6.40 24.05 -0.06
CA GLU A 94 -7.41 23.16 0.52
C GLU A 94 -8.57 22.90 -0.45
N SER A 95 -9.00 23.90 -1.22
CA SER A 95 -10.00 23.74 -2.28
C SER A 95 -9.52 22.83 -3.42
N GLN A 96 -8.27 23.02 -3.87
CA GLN A 96 -7.64 22.18 -4.89
C GLN A 96 -7.51 20.73 -4.41
N ASP A 97 -6.94 20.51 -3.23
CA ASP A 97 -6.82 19.18 -2.62
C ASP A 97 -8.19 18.51 -2.49
N ASN A 98 -9.22 19.23 -2.04
CA ASN A 98 -10.58 18.70 -1.93
C ASN A 98 -11.18 18.31 -3.30
N HIS A 99 -10.88 19.07 -4.34
CA HIS A 99 -11.32 18.77 -5.71
C HIS A 99 -10.62 17.51 -6.23
N GLU A 100 -9.28 17.47 -6.13
CA GLU A 100 -8.46 16.32 -6.52
C GLU A 100 -8.87 15.04 -5.75
N ASN A 101 -9.14 15.16 -4.45
CA ASN A 101 -9.60 14.03 -3.63
C ASN A 101 -10.96 13.48 -4.10
N LYS A 102 -11.90 14.35 -4.49
CA LYS A 102 -13.20 13.92 -5.04
C LYS A 102 -13.02 13.21 -6.38
N LEU A 103 -12.14 13.74 -7.25
CA LEU A 103 -11.82 13.12 -8.53
C LEU A 103 -11.17 11.75 -8.34
N LEU A 104 -10.21 11.61 -7.42
CA LEU A 104 -9.58 10.32 -7.12
C LEU A 104 -10.61 9.28 -6.66
N LEU A 105 -11.58 9.66 -5.81
CA LEU A 105 -12.65 8.75 -5.39
C LEU A 105 -13.57 8.34 -6.53
N HIS A 106 -13.80 9.23 -7.51
CA HIS A 106 -14.59 8.93 -8.70
C HIS A 106 -13.84 8.00 -9.67
N LEU A 107 -12.53 8.21 -9.83
CA LEU A 107 -11.71 7.46 -10.79
C LEU A 107 -11.17 6.13 -10.24
N THR A 108 -11.12 5.99 -8.92
CA THR A 108 -10.67 4.76 -8.24
C THR A 108 -11.88 4.03 -7.67
N HIS A 109 -12.45 3.16 -8.50
CA HIS A 109 -13.67 2.44 -8.16
C HIS A 109 -13.49 1.62 -6.87
N PRO A 110 -14.45 1.70 -5.93
CA PRO A 110 -14.46 0.81 -4.77
C PRO A 110 -14.50 -0.65 -5.21
N LEU A 111 -13.70 -1.49 -4.55
CA LEU A 111 -13.73 -2.93 -4.79
C LEU A 111 -15.05 -3.51 -4.29
N ARG A 112 -15.69 -4.33 -5.12
CA ARG A 112 -16.89 -5.08 -4.75
C ARG A 112 -16.49 -6.34 -3.99
N ILE A 113 -17.41 -6.87 -3.18
CA ILE A 113 -17.21 -8.14 -2.46
C ILE A 113 -16.83 -9.28 -3.42
N GLY A 114 -17.38 -9.27 -4.64
CA GLY A 114 -17.04 -10.25 -5.69
C GLY A 114 -15.61 -10.13 -6.20
N ASP A 115 -15.04 -8.92 -6.24
CA ASP A 115 -13.64 -8.69 -6.64
C ASP A 115 -12.67 -9.24 -5.56
N CYS A 116 -13.10 -9.28 -4.31
CA CYS A 116 -12.33 -9.72 -3.13
C CYS A 116 -12.80 -11.08 -2.58
N ALA A 117 -13.42 -11.92 -3.40
CA ALA A 117 -14.09 -13.14 -2.96
C ALA A 117 -13.15 -14.07 -2.16
N GLY A 118 -11.91 -14.25 -2.61
CA GLY A 118 -10.90 -15.09 -1.96
C GLY A 118 -10.60 -14.69 -0.51
N GLY A 119 -10.56 -13.39 -0.21
CA GLY A 119 -10.33 -12.89 1.16
C GLY A 119 -11.54 -12.93 2.08
N HIS A 120 -12.76 -13.02 1.52
CA HIS A 120 -14.01 -13.15 2.27
C HIS A 120 -14.43 -14.60 2.57
N ARG A 121 -13.70 -15.59 2.04
CA ARG A 121 -13.90 -17.00 2.40
C ARG A 121 -13.78 -17.21 3.91
N LEU A 122 -14.57 -18.14 4.46
CA LEU A 122 -14.70 -18.36 5.90
C LEU A 122 -13.33 -18.61 6.57
N GLU A 123 -12.49 -19.40 5.91
CA GLU A 123 -11.12 -19.75 6.31
C GLU A 123 -10.12 -18.58 6.22
N ASN A 124 -10.41 -17.54 5.44
CA ASN A 124 -9.53 -16.39 5.22
C ASN A 124 -9.97 -15.13 5.96
N ARG A 125 -11.25 -15.02 6.32
CA ARG A 125 -11.81 -13.84 7.00
C ARG A 125 -11.04 -13.49 8.28
N GLY A 126 -10.61 -14.50 9.04
CA GLY A 126 -9.81 -14.33 10.26
C GLY A 126 -8.37 -13.88 10.04
N LYS A 127 -7.85 -13.89 8.81
CA LYS A 127 -6.48 -13.50 8.46
C LYS A 127 -6.33 -12.01 8.15
N ASN A 128 -7.45 -11.31 7.92
CA ASN A 128 -7.48 -9.87 7.72
C ASN A 128 -7.55 -9.13 9.07
N ARG A 129 -6.91 -7.97 9.19
CA ARG A 129 -7.14 -7.07 10.34
C ARG A 129 -8.43 -6.29 10.22
N ASP A 130 -8.77 -5.87 9.00
CA ASP A 130 -9.99 -5.15 8.68
C ASP A 130 -10.77 -5.89 7.58
N VAL A 131 -12.05 -6.15 7.83
CA VAL A 131 -12.94 -6.82 6.87
C VAL A 131 -13.29 -5.94 5.68
N MET A 132 -13.10 -4.62 5.79
CA MET A 132 -13.33 -3.65 4.72
C MET A 132 -12.08 -3.39 3.87
N VAL A 133 -10.92 -3.90 4.30
CA VAL A 133 -9.64 -3.76 3.59
C VAL A 133 -9.15 -5.15 3.20
N VAL A 134 -9.69 -5.66 2.11
CA VAL A 134 -9.40 -7.01 1.59
C VAL A 134 -8.86 -6.87 0.16
N PRO A 135 -7.75 -7.56 -0.19
CA PRO A 135 -7.17 -7.46 -1.52
C PRO A 135 -8.09 -8.08 -2.58
N PRO A 136 -8.12 -7.51 -3.81
CA PRO A 136 -8.84 -8.12 -4.90
C PRO A 136 -8.08 -9.34 -5.44
N ASP A 137 -8.81 -10.34 -5.92
CA ASP A 137 -8.25 -11.65 -6.28
C ASP A 137 -7.30 -11.58 -7.49
N HIS A 138 -7.48 -10.63 -8.41
CA HIS A 138 -6.65 -10.47 -9.61
C HIS A 138 -5.27 -9.87 -9.36
N ALA A 139 -5.08 -9.18 -8.22
CA ALA A 139 -3.83 -8.50 -7.88
C ALA A 139 -3.21 -9.01 -6.57
N ARG A 140 -3.73 -10.11 -6.02
CA ARG A 140 -3.25 -10.70 -4.77
C ARG A 140 -2.08 -11.67 -5.05
N PRO A 141 -0.95 -11.54 -4.33
CA PRO A 141 0.13 -12.52 -4.44
C PRO A 141 -0.31 -13.88 -3.87
N TYR A 142 0.05 -14.95 -4.57
CA TYR A 142 -0.21 -16.33 -4.15
C TYR A 142 0.96 -16.87 -3.32
N LEU A 143 0.65 -17.62 -2.26
CA LEU A 143 1.63 -18.33 -1.44
C LEU A 143 1.71 -19.79 -1.92
N GLN A 144 2.86 -20.17 -2.46
CA GLN A 144 3.15 -21.47 -3.07
C GLN A 144 3.85 -22.42 -2.10
N THR A 145 4.78 -21.95 -1.26
CA THR A 145 5.58 -22.85 -0.41
C THR A 145 4.74 -23.62 0.61
N LEU A 146 3.61 -23.05 1.05
CA LEU A 146 2.67 -23.73 1.96
C LEU A 146 1.55 -24.49 1.22
N HIS A 147 1.59 -24.53 -0.12
CA HIS A 147 0.60 -25.23 -0.92
C HIS A 147 0.72 -26.75 -0.70
N GLY A 148 -0.26 -27.34 -0.02
CA GLY A 148 -0.32 -28.79 0.25
C GLY A 148 -0.33 -29.19 1.72
N GLU A 149 0.08 -28.31 2.65
CA GLU A 149 -0.03 -28.57 4.10
C GLU A 149 -1.45 -28.29 4.63
N SER A 150 -2.15 -27.31 4.05
CA SER A 150 -3.60 -27.12 4.13
C SER A 150 -4.06 -26.19 2.99
N LYS A 151 -5.32 -26.31 2.55
CA LYS A 151 -5.96 -25.35 1.62
C LYS A 151 -5.99 -23.92 2.20
N ASP A 152 -5.79 -23.79 3.51
CA ASP A 152 -5.87 -22.53 4.23
C ASP A 152 -4.62 -21.63 4.06
N TYR A 153 -3.49 -22.12 3.54
CA TYR A 153 -2.24 -21.34 3.58
C TYR A 153 -1.92 -20.52 2.33
N THR A 154 -2.76 -20.53 1.29
CA THR A 154 -2.50 -19.80 0.03
C THR A 154 -2.89 -18.32 0.08
N TYR A 155 -3.43 -17.84 1.21
CA TYR A 155 -3.97 -16.50 1.37
C TYR A 155 -3.17 -15.63 2.34
N ILE A 156 -2.91 -14.40 1.93
CA ILE A 156 -2.42 -13.30 2.76
C ILE A 156 -3.09 -12.00 2.31
N ASN A 157 -3.33 -11.08 3.25
CA ASN A 157 -3.82 -9.74 2.96
C ASN A 157 -2.69 -8.87 2.41
N ALA A 158 -2.36 -9.09 1.14
CA ALA A 158 -1.39 -8.33 0.40
C ALA A 158 -1.87 -8.08 -1.04
N VAL A 159 -1.30 -7.09 -1.70
CA VAL A 159 -1.65 -6.72 -3.07
C VAL A 159 -0.41 -6.24 -3.83
N GLU A 160 -0.31 -6.60 -5.10
CA GLU A 160 0.69 -6.08 -6.01
C GLU A 160 0.28 -4.67 -6.49
N VAL A 161 1.23 -3.74 -6.38
CA VAL A 161 1.07 -2.34 -6.74
C VAL A 161 2.15 -1.98 -7.74
N ASP A 162 1.73 -1.39 -8.84
CA ASP A 162 2.62 -0.90 -9.89
C ASP A 162 3.42 0.29 -9.36
N GLY A 163 4.69 0.39 -9.79
CA GLY A 163 5.48 1.59 -9.64
C GLY A 163 5.49 2.39 -10.94
N PHE A 164 6.36 3.40 -11.02
CA PHE A 164 6.36 4.32 -12.16
C PHE A 164 6.83 3.63 -13.45
N THR A 165 7.92 2.86 -13.35
CA THR A 165 8.57 2.23 -14.52
C THR A 165 8.24 0.75 -14.67
N ARG A 166 7.65 0.13 -13.63
CA ARG A 166 7.50 -1.33 -13.55
C ARG A 166 6.17 -1.75 -12.93
N LYS A 167 5.51 -2.73 -13.56
CA LYS A 167 4.36 -3.42 -12.96
C LYS A 167 4.76 -4.25 -11.75
N ALA A 168 3.85 -4.41 -10.80
CA ALA A 168 4.06 -5.16 -9.56
C ALA A 168 5.40 -4.80 -8.88
N GLU A 169 5.75 -3.52 -8.87
CA GLU A 169 7.01 -3.05 -8.29
C GLU A 169 7.01 -3.25 -6.77
N PHE A 170 5.85 -3.09 -6.15
CA PHE A 170 5.64 -3.20 -4.73
C PHE A 170 4.63 -4.31 -4.41
N ILE A 171 4.82 -4.94 -3.26
CA ILE A 171 3.78 -5.73 -2.61
C ILE A 171 3.39 -5.00 -1.33
N VAL A 172 2.14 -4.57 -1.24
CA VAL A 172 1.61 -3.87 -0.06
C VAL A 172 0.91 -4.87 0.85
N THR A 173 1.24 -4.86 2.14
CA THR A 173 0.61 -5.74 3.14
C THR A 173 0.38 -5.01 4.46
N GLU A 174 -0.56 -5.54 5.25
CA GLU A 174 -0.73 -5.14 6.64
C GLU A 174 0.30 -5.81 7.56
N TRP A 175 0.43 -5.32 8.81
CA TRP A 175 1.24 -5.95 9.84
C TRP A 175 0.73 -7.38 10.08
N PRO A 176 1.57 -8.42 10.15
CA PRO A 176 1.06 -9.79 10.30
C PRO A 176 0.34 -9.98 11.64
N LYS A 177 -0.81 -10.66 11.63
CA LYS A 177 -1.44 -11.15 12.86
C LYS A 177 -0.63 -12.32 13.40
N GLN A 178 -0.85 -12.71 14.65
CA GLN A 178 -0.15 -13.86 15.23
C GLN A 178 -0.32 -15.13 14.38
N SER A 179 -1.51 -15.33 13.81
CA SER A 179 -1.85 -16.45 12.93
C SER A 179 -1.32 -16.33 11.50
N THR A 180 -0.73 -15.20 11.11
CA THR A 180 -0.28 -14.95 9.72
C THR A 180 1.19 -14.56 9.62
N ILE A 181 1.97 -14.67 10.71
CA ILE A 181 3.43 -14.45 10.69
C ILE A 181 4.10 -15.42 9.71
N ASP A 182 3.70 -16.70 9.74
CA ASP A 182 4.25 -17.72 8.86
C ASP A 182 3.92 -17.42 7.39
N SER A 183 2.69 -16.96 7.10
CA SER A 183 2.27 -16.51 5.77
C SER A 183 3.08 -15.30 5.30
N PHE A 184 3.47 -14.39 6.21
CA PHE A 184 4.30 -13.23 5.88
C PHE A 184 5.72 -13.64 5.47
N TRP A 185 6.34 -14.58 6.20
CA TRP A 185 7.65 -15.11 5.79
C TRP A 185 7.57 -15.94 4.50
N THR A 186 6.46 -16.64 4.29
CA THR A 186 6.16 -17.32 3.03
C THR A 186 6.09 -16.33 1.86
N LEU A 187 5.42 -15.18 2.06
CA LEU A 187 5.35 -14.11 1.06
C LEU A 187 6.75 -13.60 0.68
N ILE A 188 7.61 -13.33 1.67
CA ILE A 188 8.98 -12.88 1.44
C ILE A 188 9.75 -13.93 0.60
N TYR A 189 9.62 -15.20 0.97
CA TYR A 189 10.33 -16.29 0.31
C TYR A 189 9.86 -16.53 -1.12
N ASP A 190 8.55 -16.78 -1.31
CA ASP A 190 7.98 -17.16 -2.61
C ASP A 190 8.13 -16.04 -3.67
N HIS A 191 8.00 -14.78 -3.25
CA HIS A 191 8.12 -13.63 -4.14
C HIS A 191 9.55 -13.12 -4.30
N SER A 192 10.54 -13.84 -3.76
CA SER A 192 11.95 -13.48 -3.87
C SER A 192 12.24 -12.05 -3.41
N CYS A 193 11.58 -11.63 -2.33
CA CYS A 193 11.66 -10.26 -1.84
C CYS A 193 12.99 -10.05 -1.12
N HIS A 194 13.79 -9.12 -1.63
CA HIS A 194 15.09 -8.77 -1.05
C HIS A 194 15.02 -7.56 -0.11
N THR A 195 13.90 -6.83 -0.14
CA THR A 195 13.72 -5.62 0.65
C THR A 195 12.30 -5.57 1.18
N VAL A 196 12.19 -5.38 2.49
CA VAL A 196 10.94 -5.18 3.23
C VAL A 196 11.04 -3.83 3.92
N VAL A 197 10.04 -2.97 3.76
CA VAL A 197 9.96 -1.67 4.42
C VAL A 197 8.75 -1.64 5.34
N ASN A 198 8.99 -1.61 6.64
CA ASN A 198 7.99 -1.46 7.67
C ASN A 198 7.88 0.00 8.11
N LEU A 199 6.77 0.66 7.74
CA LEU A 199 6.47 2.07 7.98
C LEU A 199 5.75 2.32 9.31
N SER A 200 5.85 1.37 10.23
CA SER A 200 5.16 1.39 11.51
C SER A 200 6.11 1.11 12.67
N ASN A 201 6.00 1.92 13.73
CA ASN A 201 6.59 1.59 15.01
C ASN A 201 5.84 0.39 15.62
N GLN A 202 6.50 -0.40 16.46
CA GLN A 202 5.81 -1.46 17.18
C GLN A 202 4.78 -0.86 18.15
N GLY A 203 3.51 -1.21 17.97
CA GLY A 203 2.42 -0.82 18.86
C GLY A 203 2.21 -1.85 19.98
N ASN A 204 0.97 -1.99 20.45
CA ASN A 204 0.60 -3.02 21.42
C ASN A 204 0.96 -4.43 20.90
N PRO A 205 1.84 -5.20 21.57
CA PRO A 205 2.26 -6.52 21.11
C PRO A 205 1.13 -7.53 20.93
N ARG A 206 0.01 -7.37 21.63
CA ARG A 206 -1.17 -8.24 21.43
C ARG A 206 -1.80 -8.06 20.05
N HIS A 207 -1.73 -6.86 19.49
CA HIS A 207 -2.31 -6.54 18.19
C HIS A 207 -1.25 -6.57 17.09
N TYR A 208 -0.03 -6.13 17.39
CA TYR A 208 1.10 -6.03 16.48
C TYR A 208 2.25 -6.90 16.98
N PRO A 209 2.16 -8.24 16.79
CA PRO A 209 3.17 -9.15 17.27
C PRO A 209 4.51 -8.92 16.57
N THR A 210 5.60 -9.21 17.26
CA THR A 210 6.94 -9.18 16.68
C THR A 210 7.04 -10.22 15.57
N PHE A 211 7.26 -9.78 14.32
CA PHE A 211 7.40 -10.68 13.17
C PHE A 211 8.86 -10.99 12.82
N ILE A 212 9.81 -10.26 13.39
CA ILE A 212 11.25 -10.43 13.23
C ILE A 212 11.94 -10.29 14.59
N HIS A 213 12.82 -11.23 14.93
CA HIS A 213 13.65 -11.17 16.13
C HIS A 213 14.88 -10.29 15.90
N ASN A 214 15.50 -9.79 16.96
CA ASN A 214 16.59 -8.82 16.82
C ASN A 214 17.98 -9.45 16.60
N LYS A 215 18.20 -10.70 17.04
CA LYS A 215 19.50 -11.39 16.98
C LYS A 215 19.34 -12.90 16.99
N GLY A 216 20.26 -13.61 16.35
CA GLY A 216 20.31 -15.07 16.36
C GLY A 216 19.39 -15.69 15.32
N LYS A 217 18.77 -16.82 15.66
CA LYS A 217 17.90 -17.60 14.78
C LYS A 217 16.52 -17.77 15.40
N ALA A 218 15.47 -17.70 14.58
CA ALA A 218 14.12 -18.06 14.98
C ALA A 218 13.41 -18.83 13.86
N ASN A 219 12.40 -19.60 14.26
CA ASN A 219 11.57 -20.38 13.35
C ASN A 219 10.26 -19.64 13.07
N TYR A 220 9.88 -19.55 11.80
CA TYR A 220 8.60 -19.03 11.34
C TYR A 220 8.04 -20.00 10.30
N GLY A 221 7.05 -20.80 10.70
CA GLY A 221 6.54 -21.92 9.91
C GLY A 221 7.67 -22.85 9.41
N PRO A 222 7.80 -23.07 8.09
CA PRO A 222 8.84 -23.92 7.53
C PRO A 222 10.21 -23.22 7.40
N PHE A 223 10.33 -21.97 7.82
CA PHE A 223 11.55 -21.18 7.63
C PHE A 223 12.35 -21.03 8.92
N ILE A 224 13.68 -21.14 8.79
CA ILE A 224 14.64 -20.67 9.77
C ILE A 224 15.13 -19.32 9.28
N VAL A 225 14.89 -18.28 10.07
CA VAL A 225 15.37 -16.93 9.79
C VAL A 225 16.52 -16.64 10.74
N GLU A 226 17.67 -16.27 10.19
CA GLU A 226 18.86 -15.87 10.93
C GLU A 226 19.12 -14.39 10.71
N VAL A 227 19.21 -13.61 11.79
CA VAL A 227 19.67 -12.22 11.70
C VAL A 227 21.18 -12.21 11.60
N LEU A 228 21.67 -11.92 10.39
CA LEU A 228 23.09 -11.78 10.10
C LEU A 228 23.64 -10.47 10.65
N ASN A 229 22.85 -9.41 10.53
CA ASN A 229 23.29 -8.08 10.93
C ASN A 229 22.10 -7.21 11.37
N TYR A 230 22.35 -6.33 12.35
CA TYR A 230 21.39 -5.36 12.87
C TYR A 230 22.08 -4.00 13.01
N HIS A 231 21.53 -2.99 12.34
CA HIS A 231 21.98 -1.61 12.47
C HIS A 231 20.84 -0.69 12.88
N GLN A 232 21.15 0.26 13.76
CA GLN A 232 20.22 1.29 14.20
C GLN A 232 20.72 2.65 13.73
N TYR A 233 19.93 3.29 12.88
CA TYR A 233 20.11 4.64 12.40
C TYR A 233 19.19 5.61 13.16
N PRO A 234 19.37 6.94 13.05
CA PRO A 234 18.50 7.91 13.72
C PRO A 234 17.02 7.76 13.35
N ALA A 235 16.72 7.54 12.06
CA ALA A 235 15.35 7.49 11.56
C ALA A 235 14.77 6.06 11.41
N MET A 236 15.61 5.02 11.44
CA MET A 236 15.19 3.63 11.14
C MET A 236 16.14 2.59 11.74
N THR A 237 15.74 1.32 11.72
CA THR A 237 16.63 0.17 11.92
C THR A 237 16.66 -0.67 10.66
N SER A 238 17.72 -1.46 10.49
CA SER A 238 17.84 -2.44 9.42
C SER A 238 18.23 -3.80 10.00
N HIS A 239 17.58 -4.85 9.53
CA HIS A 239 17.91 -6.24 9.83
C HIS A 239 18.26 -6.95 8.51
N MET A 240 19.50 -7.38 8.38
CA MET A 240 19.90 -8.28 7.31
C MET A 240 19.59 -9.70 7.76
N VAL A 241 18.72 -10.38 7.03
CA VAL A 241 18.26 -11.72 7.39
C VAL A 241 18.59 -12.73 6.30
N LYS A 242 19.02 -13.92 6.75
CA LYS A 242 19.14 -15.13 5.94
C LYS A 242 17.92 -16.00 6.21
N VAL A 243 17.14 -16.27 5.16
CA VAL A 243 15.93 -17.10 5.20
C VAL A 243 16.26 -18.45 4.58
N MET A 244 16.08 -19.51 5.34
CA MET A 244 16.35 -20.90 4.92
C MET A 244 15.07 -21.71 5.05
N LYS A 245 14.67 -22.40 3.99
CA LYS A 245 13.55 -23.35 4.04
C LYS A 245 14.02 -24.66 4.67
N ARG A 246 13.28 -25.17 5.65
CA ARG A 246 13.58 -26.47 6.26
C ARG A 246 13.23 -27.57 5.26
N MET A 247 14.16 -28.48 5.04
CA MET A 247 13.91 -29.73 4.33
C MET A 247 12.93 -30.57 5.14
N CYS A 248 11.70 -30.78 4.65
CA CYS A 248 10.84 -31.83 5.20
C CYS A 248 11.38 -33.17 4.69
N SER A 249 11.87 -34.01 5.60
CA SER A 249 12.18 -35.41 5.27
C SER A 249 10.90 -36.09 4.77
N PRO A 250 10.89 -36.72 3.58
CA PRO A 250 9.76 -37.52 3.15
C PRO A 250 9.67 -38.77 4.04
N GLY A 251 9.01 -38.65 5.19
CA GLY A 251 8.92 -39.75 6.16
C GLY A 251 8.16 -39.49 7.46
N SER A 252 7.93 -38.23 7.87
CA SER A 252 7.16 -37.97 9.09
C SER A 252 5.71 -37.62 8.78
N SER A 253 4.89 -38.65 8.53
CA SER A 253 3.44 -38.52 8.76
C SER A 253 3.19 -38.12 10.22
N PRO A 254 2.20 -37.26 10.52
CA PRO A 254 1.82 -36.99 11.90
C PRO A 254 1.37 -38.31 12.53
N ARG A 255 2.01 -38.71 13.64
CA ARG A 255 1.61 -39.86 14.45
C ARG A 255 0.09 -39.78 14.66
N GLY A 256 -0.62 -40.78 14.14
CA GLY A 256 -2.06 -40.88 14.26
C GLY A 256 -2.49 -40.71 15.72
N LYS A 257 -3.41 -39.77 15.97
CA LYS A 257 -4.20 -39.79 17.18
C LYS A 257 -4.86 -41.16 17.25
N LYS A 258 -4.49 -41.96 18.27
CA LYS A 258 -5.14 -43.24 18.57
C LYS A 258 -6.65 -43.02 18.58
N ARG A 259 -7.33 -43.69 17.65
CA ARG A 259 -8.79 -43.78 17.60
C ARG A 259 -9.23 -44.42 18.92
N SER A 260 -9.86 -43.64 19.78
CA SER A 260 -10.62 -44.15 20.92
C SER A 260 -11.77 -44.98 20.37
N THR A 261 -11.76 -46.27 20.66
CA THR A 261 -12.82 -47.23 20.36
C THR A 261 -14.10 -46.82 21.09
N ARG A 262 -15.14 -46.48 20.34
CA ARG A 262 -16.52 -46.33 20.84
C ARG A 262 -17.19 -47.70 20.73
N PRO A 263 -17.88 -48.21 21.77
CA PRO A 263 -18.53 -49.50 21.68
C PRO A 263 -19.76 -49.42 20.77
N GLU A 264 -19.93 -50.51 20.03
CA GLU A 264 -20.98 -50.78 19.06
C GLU A 264 -22.33 -50.96 19.79
N LEU A 265 -23.33 -50.14 19.45
CA LEU A 265 -24.72 -50.32 19.89
C LEU A 265 -25.51 -50.90 18.73
N THR A 266 -25.84 -52.18 18.86
CA THR A 266 -26.75 -52.95 18.00
C THR A 266 -28.10 -52.25 17.80
N LEU A 267 -28.49 -52.05 16.53
CA LEU A 267 -29.85 -51.69 16.14
C LEU A 267 -30.80 -52.87 16.42
N ARG A 268 -31.82 -52.64 17.24
CA ARG A 268 -33.09 -53.37 17.17
C ARG A 268 -34.03 -52.62 16.24
N GLN A 269 -34.55 -53.33 15.25
CA GLN A 269 -35.69 -52.89 14.43
C GLN A 269 -36.98 -52.94 15.24
N GLU A 270 -37.80 -51.91 15.14
CA GLU A 270 -39.25 -52.07 15.25
C GLU A 270 -39.99 -51.03 14.39
N LYS A 271 -41.18 -51.44 13.96
CA LYS A 271 -41.94 -51.04 12.77
C LYS A 271 -42.78 -49.76 12.93
N THR A 272 -42.83 -49.00 11.83
CA THR A 272 -44.00 -48.41 11.14
C THR A 272 -45.09 -47.68 11.96
N GLU A 273 -45.36 -46.41 11.64
CA GLU A 273 -46.67 -45.98 11.08
C GLU A 273 -46.64 -44.55 10.51
N ARG A 274 -47.46 -44.33 9.47
CA ARG A 274 -47.61 -43.09 8.69
C ARG A 274 -48.44 -42.07 9.47
N ASN A 275 -48.25 -40.77 9.17
CA ASN A 275 -49.33 -39.88 8.70
C ASN A 275 -48.86 -38.44 8.39
N GLY A 276 -49.30 -37.93 7.24
CA GLY A 276 -49.73 -36.54 7.05
C GLY A 276 -48.68 -35.44 6.81
N VAL A 277 -48.58 -34.97 5.57
CA VAL A 277 -48.12 -33.60 5.22
C VAL A 277 -49.37 -32.70 5.17
N PRO A 278 -49.28 -31.42 5.58
CA PRO A 278 -49.37 -30.38 4.54
C PRO A 278 -48.36 -29.24 4.71
N ALA A 279 -48.21 -28.52 3.61
CA ALA A 279 -47.22 -27.50 3.31
C ALA A 279 -47.57 -26.10 3.82
N GLY A 280 -46.53 -25.26 3.88
CA GLY A 280 -46.63 -23.80 3.86
C GLY A 280 -46.30 -23.15 5.20
N GLU A 281 -45.12 -22.53 5.30
CA GLU A 281 -45.02 -21.15 5.81
C GLU A 281 -43.63 -20.56 5.58
N SER A 282 -43.66 -19.34 5.06
CA SER A 282 -42.55 -18.44 4.77
C SER A 282 -41.92 -17.94 6.07
N PHE A 283 -40.60 -18.10 6.22
CA PHE A 283 -39.87 -17.52 7.36
C PHE A 283 -39.69 -16.01 7.19
N ARG A 284 -40.58 -15.29 7.88
CA ARG A 284 -40.60 -13.84 8.12
C ARG A 284 -39.37 -13.38 8.90
N LEU A 285 -38.66 -12.40 8.36
CA LEU A 285 -37.68 -11.58 9.09
C LEU A 285 -38.42 -10.69 10.10
N LYS A 286 -37.95 -10.64 11.36
CA LYS A 286 -38.40 -9.66 12.37
C LYS A 286 -37.49 -8.42 12.32
N PRO A 287 -38.04 -7.20 12.20
CA PRO A 287 -37.32 -5.96 12.47
C PRO A 287 -37.76 -5.39 13.82
N GLU A 288 -36.83 -4.89 14.65
CA GLU A 288 -37.14 -3.89 15.69
C GLU A 288 -35.83 -3.39 16.33
N TYR A 289 -35.51 -2.10 16.15
CA TYR A 289 -35.15 -1.14 17.22
C TYR A 289 -34.86 0.26 16.62
N ARG A 290 -35.85 1.15 16.73
CA ARG A 290 -35.81 2.62 16.76
C ARG A 290 -36.92 2.98 17.75
N GLY A 291 -36.85 3.88 18.71
CA GLY A 291 -35.95 4.94 19.17
C GLY A 291 -36.73 5.67 20.27
N ARG A 292 -36.11 6.51 21.10
CA ARG A 292 -36.90 7.43 21.95
C ARG A 292 -36.14 8.73 22.21
N LEU A 293 -36.62 9.79 21.55
CA LEU A 293 -36.42 11.19 21.88
C LEU A 293 -37.36 11.59 23.02
N ARG A 294 -36.90 12.49 23.90
CA ARG A 294 -37.75 13.43 24.65
C ARG A 294 -36.99 14.75 24.75
N GLY A 295 -37.62 15.83 24.31
CA GLY A 295 -37.36 17.19 24.78
C GLY A 295 -38.63 17.71 25.46
N VAL A 296 -38.48 18.67 26.38
CA VAL A 296 -39.46 19.73 26.71
C VAL A 296 -38.70 20.91 27.35
N ASP A 297 -38.67 22.02 26.61
CA ASP A 297 -38.90 23.45 26.90
C ASP A 297 -38.42 24.19 28.17
N GLY A 298 -38.06 25.47 27.96
CA GLY A 298 -38.08 26.53 28.98
C GLY A 298 -37.17 27.73 28.73
N ASP A 299 -37.75 28.84 28.26
CA ASP A 299 -37.17 30.17 27.95
C ASP A 299 -36.39 30.86 29.10
N THR A 300 -35.54 31.86 28.78
CA THR A 300 -35.72 33.33 29.03
C THR A 300 -34.39 34.11 29.17
N ASP A 301 -34.28 35.17 28.36
CA ASP A 301 -33.57 36.47 28.45
C ASP A 301 -32.16 36.75 29.05
N CYS A 302 -31.36 37.39 28.19
CA CYS A 302 -30.70 38.70 28.31
C CYS A 302 -30.40 39.34 29.69
N ARG A 303 -29.12 39.66 29.97
CA ARG A 303 -28.55 41.04 30.04
C ARG A 303 -27.13 41.11 30.64
N SER A 304 -26.41 42.10 30.14
CA SER A 304 -25.11 42.69 30.51
C SER A 304 -24.89 43.01 31.99
N VAL A 305 -23.61 43.10 32.43
CA VAL A 305 -22.97 44.25 33.12
C VAL A 305 -21.52 43.90 33.56
N THR A 306 -20.56 44.80 33.24
CA THR A 306 -19.14 44.90 33.66
C THR A 306 -19.01 45.68 35.01
N PRO A 307 -17.85 46.15 35.54
CA PRO A 307 -16.42 45.72 35.55
C PRO A 307 -15.71 45.79 36.97
N VAL A 308 -14.50 45.20 37.07
CA VAL A 308 -13.20 45.65 37.70
C VAL A 308 -13.15 46.14 39.19
N PRO A 309 -12.06 45.84 39.95
CA PRO A 309 -11.05 46.87 40.23
C PRO A 309 -9.58 46.44 40.10
N THR A 310 -8.77 47.46 39.81
CA THR A 310 -7.32 47.56 39.59
C THR A 310 -6.48 47.65 40.87
N HIS A 311 -5.19 47.31 40.80
CA HIS A 311 -4.13 47.99 41.56
C HIS A 311 -2.81 48.09 40.75
N ASN A 312 -2.30 49.32 40.63
CA ASN A 312 -1.03 49.72 40.00
C ASN A 312 0.13 49.67 41.01
N TYR A 313 1.38 49.47 40.54
CA TYR A 313 2.56 50.27 40.93
C TYR A 313 3.73 50.11 39.92
N THR A 314 4.03 51.22 39.24
CA THR A 314 5.34 51.82 38.83
C THR A 314 6.53 51.03 38.24
N SER A 315 6.80 51.33 36.96
CA SER A 315 8.07 51.68 36.26
C SER A 315 9.46 51.51 36.94
N THR A 316 10.40 50.84 36.26
CA THR A 316 11.64 51.43 35.65
C THR A 316 12.56 50.36 35.03
N GLY A 317 13.20 50.66 33.89
CA GLY A 317 14.59 50.22 33.65
C GLY A 317 14.92 49.19 32.55
N LYS A 318 15.33 49.73 31.38
CA LYS A 318 16.48 49.33 30.53
C LYS A 318 16.46 47.99 29.75
N ARG A 319 16.44 48.14 28.41
CA ARG A 319 16.87 47.15 27.41
C ARG A 319 18.37 46.88 27.49
N LEU A 320 18.76 45.61 27.45
CA LEU A 320 20.13 45.15 27.17
C LEU A 320 20.08 43.94 26.23
N HIS A 321 20.71 44.06 25.05
CA HIS A 321 21.03 42.95 24.16
C HIS A 321 22.31 42.24 24.63
N PRO A 322 22.45 40.91 24.50
CA PRO A 322 23.74 40.24 24.59
C PRO A 322 24.31 39.85 23.22
N PRO A 323 25.63 39.55 23.13
CA PRO A 323 26.49 40.07 22.08
C PRO A 323 26.88 39.06 20.99
N ARG A 324 27.29 39.61 19.83
CA ARG A 324 28.01 38.89 18.76
C ARG A 324 29.42 38.51 19.24
N ARG A 325 29.73 37.22 19.29
CA ARG A 325 31.12 36.72 19.33
C ARG A 325 31.55 36.25 17.95
N ARG A 326 32.59 36.91 17.41
CA ARG A 326 33.47 36.40 16.35
C ARG A 326 34.23 35.20 16.92
N LEU A 327 34.16 34.06 16.24
CA LEU A 327 35.09 32.95 16.43
C LEU A 327 35.79 32.68 15.09
N SER A 328 37.10 32.59 15.20
CA SER A 328 38.11 32.35 14.18
C SER A 328 37.92 31.03 13.45
N ARG A 329 38.25 31.03 12.15
CA ARG A 329 38.37 29.84 11.30
C ARG A 329 39.48 28.92 11.84
N SER A 330 39.10 27.74 12.32
CA SER A 330 39.94 26.54 12.28
C SER A 330 39.25 25.55 11.34
N ALA A 331 39.95 25.15 10.29
CA ALA A 331 39.48 24.22 9.28
C ALA A 331 39.58 22.79 9.80
N ASP A 332 38.53 22.30 10.46
CA ASP A 332 38.36 20.87 10.69
C ASP A 332 37.65 20.28 9.48
N THR A 333 38.41 19.59 8.65
CA THR A 333 37.93 18.77 7.54
C THR A 333 37.24 17.55 8.13
N VAL A 334 35.95 17.68 8.45
CA VAL A 334 35.09 16.53 8.69
C VAL A 334 34.91 15.84 7.35
N HIS A 335 35.56 14.70 7.17
CA HIS A 335 35.20 13.75 6.11
C HIS A 335 33.73 13.36 6.32
N ASP A 336 32.88 13.85 5.43
CA ASP A 336 31.50 13.42 5.24
C ASP A 336 31.53 11.95 4.80
N ARG A 337 31.65 11.02 5.77
CA ARG A 337 31.52 9.58 5.48
C ARG A 337 30.07 9.34 5.10
N ASP A 338 29.85 8.89 3.87
CA ASP A 338 28.55 8.38 3.43
C ASP A 338 28.02 7.39 4.50
N PRO A 339 26.85 7.65 5.12
CA PRO A 339 26.26 6.78 6.13
C PRO A 339 25.98 5.36 5.60
N PHE A 340 26.10 5.15 4.29
CA PHE A 340 25.96 3.86 3.63
C PHE A 340 27.30 3.19 3.27
N SER A 341 28.47 3.63 3.76
CA SER A 341 29.75 2.95 3.42
C SER A 341 29.83 1.48 3.85
N GLU A 342 29.07 1.04 4.85
CA GLU A 342 28.95 -0.38 5.26
C GLU A 342 28.14 -1.24 4.26
N THR A 343 27.49 -0.62 3.27
CA THR A 343 26.76 -1.25 2.16
C THR A 343 27.69 -2.08 1.26
N PHE A 344 28.98 -1.75 1.20
CA PHE A 344 29.99 -2.49 0.44
C PHE A 344 30.27 -3.89 1.02
N MET A 345 30.40 -4.03 2.35
CA MET A 345 30.57 -5.34 3.00
C MET A 345 29.37 -6.26 2.78
N ILE A 346 28.18 -5.70 2.60
CA ILE A 346 26.96 -6.46 2.32
C ILE A 346 26.98 -7.08 0.91
N SER A 347 27.56 -6.41 -0.08
CA SER A 347 27.73 -6.99 -1.42
C SER A 347 28.62 -8.24 -1.38
N ASP A 348 29.67 -8.23 -0.56
CA ASP A 348 30.54 -9.40 -0.36
C ASP A 348 29.80 -10.53 0.37
N ILE A 349 28.99 -10.22 1.37
CA ILE A 349 28.15 -11.23 2.07
C ILE A 349 27.13 -11.84 1.09
N MET A 350 26.49 -11.03 0.25
CA MET A 350 25.54 -11.51 -0.77
C MET A 350 26.23 -12.38 -1.81
N SER A 351 27.42 -11.97 -2.27
CA SER A 351 28.23 -12.73 -3.22
C SER A 351 28.64 -14.08 -2.62
N ASN A 352 29.17 -14.08 -1.39
CA ASN A 352 29.60 -15.29 -0.68
C ASN A 352 28.44 -16.23 -0.33
N ALA A 353 27.23 -15.70 -0.11
CA ALA A 353 26.04 -16.51 0.10
C ALA A 353 25.58 -17.22 -1.18
N ALA A 354 25.80 -16.62 -2.35
CA ALA A 354 25.56 -17.28 -3.64
C ALA A 354 26.60 -18.37 -3.93
N THR A 355 27.87 -18.18 -3.53
CA THR A 355 28.96 -19.15 -3.77
C THR A 355 28.93 -20.35 -2.81
N ASN A 356 28.45 -20.18 -1.57
CA ASN A 356 28.32 -21.25 -0.58
C ASN A 356 26.99 -22.03 -0.71
N GLN A 357 26.62 -22.43 -1.93
CA GLN A 357 25.59 -23.45 -2.13
C GLN A 357 26.12 -24.81 -1.68
N GLN A 358 26.09 -25.07 -0.36
CA GLN A 358 26.03 -26.45 0.11
C GLN A 358 24.71 -27.05 -0.39
N VAL A 359 24.85 -28.16 -1.10
CA VAL A 359 23.79 -28.87 -1.82
C VAL A 359 22.57 -29.04 -0.93
N ASP A 360 21.41 -28.65 -1.47
CA ASP A 360 20.04 -28.97 -1.03
C ASP A 360 19.25 -27.98 -0.12
N THR A 361 19.64 -26.72 0.05
CA THR A 361 18.73 -25.72 0.66
C THR A 361 18.79 -24.35 0.00
N GLU A 362 17.70 -23.94 -0.66
CA GLU A 362 17.58 -22.61 -1.26
C GLU A 362 17.56 -21.53 -0.16
N VAL A 363 18.63 -20.73 -0.13
CA VAL A 363 18.86 -19.62 0.80
C VAL A 363 18.47 -18.30 0.16
N ARG A 364 17.73 -17.47 0.89
CA ARG A 364 17.40 -16.10 0.46
C ARG A 364 17.92 -15.07 1.46
N ILE A 365 18.48 -13.98 0.97
CA ILE A 365 18.89 -12.84 1.80
C ILE A 365 17.91 -11.70 1.57
N CYS A 366 17.40 -11.13 2.66
CA CYS A 366 16.50 -9.99 2.64
C CYS A 366 16.95 -8.94 3.67
N CYS A 367 16.69 -7.67 3.39
CA CYS A 367 16.80 -6.60 4.37
C CYS A 367 15.43 -6.13 4.81
N VAL A 368 15.20 -6.14 6.13
CA VAL A 368 14.00 -5.58 6.76
C VAL A 368 14.34 -4.22 7.36
N ILE A 369 13.79 -3.18 6.76
CA ILE A 369 13.94 -1.78 7.17
C ILE A 369 12.73 -1.40 8.01
N GLN A 370 12.94 -0.98 9.25
CA GLN A 370 11.85 -0.54 10.13
C GLN A 370 12.01 0.92 10.53
N VAL A 371 11.01 1.73 10.22
CA VAL A 371 11.03 3.15 10.54
C VAL A 371 10.88 3.39 12.04
N ARG A 372 11.51 4.48 12.50
CA ARG A 372 11.38 4.99 13.88
C ARG A 372 10.78 6.38 13.93
N MET A 373 10.95 7.18 12.88
CA MET A 373 10.55 8.58 12.78
C MET A 373 9.06 8.81 12.45
N TRP A 374 8.22 7.78 12.44
CA TRP A 374 6.80 7.90 12.06
C TRP A 374 5.87 7.30 13.12
N PRO A 375 5.65 8.00 14.26
CA PRO A 375 4.79 7.51 15.35
C PRO A 375 3.38 7.18 14.87
N ILE A 376 2.71 6.19 15.48
CA ILE A 376 1.44 5.61 15.01
C ILE A 376 0.31 6.65 14.87
N GLU A 377 0.29 7.63 15.77
CA GLU A 377 -0.68 8.72 15.86
C GLU A 377 -0.56 9.75 14.73
N ASN A 378 0.58 9.79 14.04
CA ASN A 378 0.82 10.79 13.01
C ASN A 378 0.43 10.29 11.61
N LYS A 379 -0.29 11.15 10.87
CA LYS A 379 -0.65 10.91 9.47
C LYS A 379 0.55 10.97 8.52
N VAL A 380 1.57 11.75 8.85
CA VAL A 380 2.80 11.97 8.06
C VAL A 380 4.06 11.76 8.91
N PRO A 381 5.22 11.40 8.31
CA PRO A 381 6.45 11.20 9.08
C PRO A 381 6.93 12.51 9.71
N LEU A 382 7.64 12.43 10.84
CA LEU A 382 8.19 13.59 11.53
C LEU A 382 9.36 14.25 10.78
N SER A 383 9.96 13.55 9.82
CA SER A 383 11.13 14.01 9.09
C SER A 383 11.04 13.61 7.62
N THR A 384 11.08 14.60 6.73
CA THR A 384 11.19 14.39 5.28
C THR A 384 12.55 13.78 4.92
N ALA A 385 13.63 14.25 5.53
CA ALA A 385 14.97 13.69 5.33
C ALA A 385 15.03 12.20 5.73
N GLY A 386 14.44 11.84 6.86
CA GLY A 386 14.37 10.45 7.29
C GLY A 386 13.62 9.56 6.30
N LEU A 387 12.51 10.04 5.72
CA LEU A 387 11.79 9.30 4.68
C LEU A 387 12.66 9.10 3.44
N MET A 388 13.39 10.14 3.01
CA MET A 388 14.33 10.04 1.88
C MET A 388 15.44 9.03 2.16
N ASP A 389 15.98 8.97 3.37
CA ASP A 389 17.00 7.99 3.75
C ASP A 389 16.46 6.55 3.67
N VAL A 390 15.19 6.31 4.08
CA VAL A 390 14.56 4.98 3.96
C VAL A 390 14.42 4.59 2.49
N ILE A 391 13.96 5.52 1.64
CA ILE A 391 13.83 5.28 0.19
C ILE A 391 15.19 4.96 -0.42
N LYS A 392 16.22 5.75 -0.13
CA LYS A 392 17.59 5.52 -0.61
C LYS A 392 18.12 4.16 -0.17
N MET A 393 17.94 3.80 1.10
CA MET A 393 18.40 2.52 1.63
C MET A 393 17.66 1.34 0.98
N ALA A 394 16.33 1.43 0.86
CA ALA A 394 15.51 0.41 0.22
C ALA A 394 15.91 0.20 -1.26
N ARG A 395 16.07 1.29 -2.02
CA ARG A 395 16.54 1.24 -3.42
C ARG A 395 17.95 0.64 -3.53
N SER A 396 18.86 1.00 -2.62
CA SER A 396 20.22 0.45 -2.57
C SER A 396 20.23 -1.06 -2.31
N TRP A 397 19.39 -1.55 -1.40
CA TRP A 397 19.22 -2.99 -1.16
C TRP A 397 18.59 -3.71 -2.33
N ARG A 398 17.53 -3.16 -2.93
CA ARG A 398 16.91 -3.74 -4.12
C ARG A 398 17.90 -3.90 -5.27
N ARG A 399 18.71 -2.87 -5.54
CA ARG A 399 19.75 -2.90 -6.60
C ARG A 399 20.83 -3.97 -6.41
N ARG A 400 21.05 -4.43 -5.17
CA ARG A 400 22.06 -5.45 -4.84
C ARG A 400 21.52 -6.88 -4.83
N ALA A 401 20.22 -7.07 -5.04
CA ALA A 401 19.62 -8.40 -5.04
C ALA A 401 20.30 -9.31 -6.08
N PRO A 402 20.74 -10.53 -5.68
CA PRO A 402 21.22 -11.53 -6.63
C PRO A 402 20.11 -11.88 -7.63
N ASP A 403 20.48 -12.07 -8.89
CA ASP A 403 19.61 -12.41 -10.03
C ASP A 403 18.51 -11.37 -10.36
N ARG A 404 18.83 -10.49 -11.33
CA ARG A 404 17.93 -9.45 -11.88
C ARG A 404 17.28 -8.58 -10.79
N PRO A 405 18.06 -7.74 -10.09
CA PRO A 405 17.60 -6.93 -8.97
C PRO A 405 16.38 -6.04 -9.29
N GLU A 406 16.29 -5.62 -10.55
CA GLU A 406 15.20 -4.78 -11.10
C GLU A 406 13.93 -5.55 -11.45
N SER A 407 13.81 -6.85 -11.14
CA SER A 407 12.59 -7.62 -11.36
C SER A 407 11.84 -7.97 -10.08
N LYS A 408 12.49 -7.89 -8.92
CA LYS A 408 11.91 -8.37 -7.65
C LYS A 408 11.13 -7.26 -6.93
N PRO A 409 9.96 -7.57 -6.34
CA PRO A 409 9.17 -6.57 -5.66
C PRO A 409 9.79 -6.16 -4.32
N THR A 410 9.49 -4.94 -3.88
CA THR A 410 9.70 -4.53 -2.48
C THR A 410 8.41 -4.68 -1.71
N ILE A 411 8.46 -5.42 -0.60
CA ILE A 411 7.32 -5.46 0.31
C ILE A 411 7.30 -4.17 1.11
N VAL A 412 6.16 -3.48 1.13
CA VAL A 412 5.94 -2.28 1.94
C VAL A 412 4.76 -2.55 2.86
N MET A 413 4.95 -2.33 4.15
CA MET A 413 3.94 -2.62 5.15
C MET A 413 3.77 -1.49 6.15
N SER A 414 2.58 -1.43 6.73
CA SER A 414 2.25 -0.61 7.90
C SER A 414 1.24 -1.39 8.77
N HIS A 415 0.74 -0.79 9.84
CA HIS A 415 -0.28 -1.40 10.71
C HIS A 415 -1.45 -2.04 9.95
N ASN A 416 -1.97 -1.36 8.94
CA ASN A 416 -3.14 -1.76 8.15
C ASN A 416 -2.86 -1.86 6.63
N GLY A 417 -1.64 -1.55 6.18
CA GLY A 417 -1.27 -1.62 4.78
C GLY A 417 -2.03 -0.62 3.89
N VAL A 418 -2.39 0.56 4.42
CA VAL A 418 -3.10 1.62 3.67
C VAL A 418 -2.31 2.95 3.65
N SER A 419 -2.66 3.97 4.43
CA SER A 419 -2.24 5.37 4.24
C SER A 419 -0.74 5.59 4.21
N ARG A 420 0.01 5.03 5.17
CA ARG A 420 1.47 5.20 5.23
C ARG A 420 2.18 4.55 4.06
N VAL A 421 1.70 3.37 3.66
CA VAL A 421 2.20 2.67 2.49
C VAL A 421 1.92 3.48 1.24
N GLY A 422 0.72 4.06 1.13
CA GLY A 422 0.36 4.98 0.05
C GLY A 422 1.29 6.19 -0.04
N VAL A 423 1.58 6.85 1.09
CA VAL A 423 2.53 7.98 1.11
C VAL A 423 3.94 7.56 0.68
N TYR A 424 4.44 6.39 1.12
CA TYR A 424 5.75 5.89 0.72
C TYR A 424 5.82 5.51 -0.76
N ILE A 425 4.80 4.82 -1.29
CA ILE A 425 4.75 4.41 -2.69
C ILE A 425 4.54 5.62 -3.60
N GLY A 426 3.62 6.51 -3.25
CA GLY A 426 3.40 7.76 -3.97
C GLY A 426 4.68 8.60 -4.05
N ALA A 427 5.45 8.69 -2.95
CA ALA A 427 6.76 9.32 -2.97
C ALA A 427 7.75 8.62 -3.90
N ASN A 428 7.81 7.29 -3.93
CA ASN A 428 8.69 6.56 -4.86
C ASN A 428 8.31 6.82 -6.32
N ILE A 429 7.02 6.72 -6.67
CA ILE A 429 6.52 6.98 -8.02
C ILE A 429 6.87 8.42 -8.44
N CYS A 430 6.62 9.40 -7.57
CA CYS A 430 6.96 10.79 -7.84
C CYS A 430 8.47 11.00 -8.02
N ILE A 431 9.31 10.34 -7.22
CA ILE A 431 10.77 10.44 -7.36
C ILE A 431 11.22 9.86 -8.70
N ASP A 432 10.68 8.71 -9.10
CA ASP A 432 11.05 8.09 -10.38
C ASP A 432 10.58 8.92 -11.58
N GLN A 433 9.41 9.55 -11.48
CA GLN A 433 8.93 10.51 -12.47
C GLN A 433 9.83 11.75 -12.55
N MET A 434 10.24 12.30 -11.41
CA MET A 434 11.16 13.44 -11.37
C MET A 434 12.53 13.13 -11.99
N ASP A 435 13.03 11.91 -11.75
CA ASP A 435 14.31 11.43 -12.28
C ASP A 435 14.23 11.17 -13.80
N THR A 436 13.07 10.76 -14.31
CA THR A 436 12.88 10.38 -15.74
C THR A 436 12.40 11.55 -16.60
N ASP A 437 11.40 12.29 -16.14
CA ASP A 437 10.65 13.27 -16.95
C ASP A 437 10.90 14.72 -16.53
N HIS A 438 11.62 14.96 -15.42
CA HIS A 438 11.87 16.30 -14.86
C HIS A 438 10.59 17.09 -14.49
N GLU A 439 9.52 16.37 -14.18
CA GLU A 439 8.26 16.87 -13.67
C GLU A 439 7.67 15.90 -12.65
N VAL A 440 6.61 16.32 -11.95
CA VAL A 440 5.93 15.47 -10.98
C VAL A 440 4.42 15.68 -11.02
N ASP A 441 3.69 14.57 -11.05
CA ASP A 441 2.25 14.53 -11.01
C ASP A 441 1.78 13.66 -9.83
N VAL A 442 1.55 14.32 -8.70
CA VAL A 442 1.11 13.65 -7.47
C VAL A 442 -0.27 13.01 -7.64
N PHE A 443 -1.17 13.65 -8.38
CA PHE A 443 -2.53 13.15 -8.61
C PHE A 443 -2.50 11.81 -9.35
N HIS A 444 -1.79 11.74 -10.48
CA HIS A 444 -1.67 10.52 -11.27
C HIS A 444 -0.90 9.43 -10.53
N ALA A 445 0.15 9.77 -9.77
CA ALA A 445 0.85 8.81 -8.92
C ALA A 445 -0.09 8.17 -7.89
N VAL A 446 -0.95 8.97 -7.24
CA VAL A 446 -1.93 8.48 -6.27
C VAL A 446 -3.02 7.64 -6.94
N LYS A 447 -3.53 8.07 -8.09
CA LYS A 447 -4.50 7.32 -8.89
C LYS A 447 -3.97 5.93 -9.25
N MET A 448 -2.74 5.85 -9.77
CA MET A 448 -2.08 4.61 -10.21
C MET A 448 -2.03 3.57 -9.08
N MET A 449 -1.51 3.95 -7.92
CA MET A 449 -1.38 2.97 -6.83
C MET A 449 -2.72 2.52 -6.25
N ARG A 450 -3.76 3.35 -6.31
CA ARG A 450 -5.10 3.05 -5.78
C ARG A 450 -5.88 2.05 -6.62
N ILE A 451 -5.45 1.71 -7.83
CA ILE A 451 -6.14 0.76 -8.73
C ILE A 451 -6.43 -0.58 -8.04
N ASN A 452 -5.41 -1.18 -7.41
CA ASN A 452 -5.55 -2.48 -6.75
C ASN A 452 -5.86 -2.38 -5.25
N ARG A 453 -5.72 -1.19 -4.65
CA ARG A 453 -6.08 -0.92 -3.26
C ARG A 453 -6.58 0.53 -3.10
N PRO A 454 -7.88 0.77 -3.32
CA PRO A 454 -8.46 2.11 -3.29
C PRO A 454 -8.32 2.85 -1.96
N GLN A 455 -7.99 2.14 -0.87
CA GLN A 455 -7.78 2.72 0.46
C GLN A 455 -6.38 3.34 0.62
N LEU A 456 -5.47 3.21 -0.35
CA LEU A 456 -4.14 3.84 -0.28
C LEU A 456 -4.26 5.36 -0.23
N ILE A 457 -3.62 5.94 0.78
CA ILE A 457 -3.78 7.32 1.28
C ILE A 457 -5.18 7.56 1.85
N ASP A 458 -5.21 7.84 3.17
CA ASP A 458 -6.42 8.34 3.82
C ASP A 458 -6.57 9.82 3.48
N MET A 459 -7.68 10.14 2.82
CA MET A 459 -8.00 11.48 2.34
C MET A 459 -8.89 12.26 3.32
N LYS A 460 -9.15 11.72 4.52
CA LYS A 460 -9.90 12.36 5.61
C LYS A 460 -8.98 12.90 6.70
#